data_AF-A0A5A5T6A9-F1
#
_entry.id   AF-A0A5A5T6A9-F1
#
_cell.length_a   1.000
_cell.length_b   1.000
_cell.length_c   1.000
_cell.angle_alpha   90.00
_cell.angle_beta   90.00
_cell.angle_gamma   90.00
#
_symmetry.space_group_name_H-M   'P 1'
#
loop_
_entity.id
_entity.type
_entity.pdbx_description
1 polymer ?
#
loop_
_entity_poly.entity_id
_entity_poly.type
_entity_poly.pdbx_seq_one_letter_code
_entity_poly.pdbx_strand_id
1 'polypeptide(L)'
;MDGHTVFTHMSGASMLDAIFPLTSSPEDAQPYDLIILDLLLPGTMTGADVFLAVRKEYESWQLPIVVITAVSGPTLEQFRRILPDDVPLLRKPFSPRSLRQLINHLAEG
;
A
#
# COMPACT_ATOMS: atom_id res chain seq x y z
N MET A 1 13.27 -17.46 -4.97
CA MET A 1 12.45 -16.33 -5.46
C MET A 1 11.04 -16.66 -5.04
N ASP A 2 10.44 -15.84 -4.18
CA ASP A 2 9.26 -16.19 -3.36
C ASP A 2 7.93 -16.25 -4.16
N GLY A 3 7.98 -16.49 -5.47
CA GLY A 3 6.79 -16.69 -6.34
C GLY A 3 5.99 -15.43 -6.67
N HIS A 4 6.24 -14.29 -6.02
CA HIS A 4 5.49 -13.06 -6.25
C HIS A 4 5.86 -12.36 -7.56
N THR A 5 4.84 -11.83 -8.25
CA THR A 5 5.01 -10.85 -9.32
C THR A 5 4.95 -9.46 -8.71
N VAL A 6 6.00 -8.64 -8.92
CA VAL A 6 6.11 -7.32 -8.30
C VAL A 6 6.06 -6.23 -9.36
N PHE A 7 5.16 -5.27 -9.18
CA PHE A 7 5.05 -4.07 -9.99
C PHE A 7 5.47 -2.86 -9.15
N THR A 8 6.30 -1.97 -9.72
CA THR A 8 6.84 -0.81 -9.01
C THR A 8 6.34 0.48 -9.62
N HIS A 9 5.85 1.38 -8.79
CA HIS A 9 5.39 2.71 -9.17
C HIS A 9 6.18 3.76 -8.37
N MET A 10 6.67 4.79 -9.06
CA MET A 10 7.50 5.84 -8.45
C MET A 10 6.70 7.08 -8.04
N SER A 11 5.39 7.11 -8.27
CA SER A 11 4.50 8.21 -7.91
C SER A 11 3.12 7.69 -7.52
N GLY A 12 2.38 8.46 -6.72
CA GLY A 12 1.01 8.11 -6.34
C GLY A 12 0.08 8.00 -7.55
N ALA A 13 0.21 8.93 -8.52
CA ALA A 13 -0.59 8.92 -9.75
C ALA A 13 -0.39 7.61 -10.55
N SER A 14 0.86 7.20 -10.78
CA SER A 14 1.15 5.97 -11.53
C SER A 14 0.62 4.71 -10.83
N MET A 15 0.63 4.70 -9.49
CA MET A 15 0.06 3.61 -8.71
C MET A 15 -1.47 3.58 -8.84
N LEU A 16 -2.14 4.73 -8.71
CA LEU A 16 -3.59 4.80 -8.86
C LEU A 16 -4.06 4.44 -10.27
N ASP A 17 -3.37 4.89 -11.31
CA ASP A 17 -3.72 4.55 -12.71
C ASP A 17 -3.65 3.04 -12.95
N ALA A 18 -2.78 2.32 -12.22
CA ALA A 18 -2.63 0.89 -12.33
C ALA A 18 -3.65 0.11 -11.48
N ILE A 19 -4.05 0.65 -10.32
CA ILE A 19 -5.10 0.07 -9.46
C ILE A 19 -6.50 0.32 -10.05
N PHE A 20 -6.69 1.49 -10.65
CA PHE A 20 -7.96 1.97 -11.19
C PHE A 20 -7.85 2.31 -12.68
N PRO A 21 -7.69 1.31 -13.56
CA PRO A 21 -7.53 1.59 -14.99
C PRO A 21 -8.83 2.17 -15.54
N LEU A 22 -8.74 3.30 -16.25
CA LEU A 22 -9.89 4.00 -16.85
C LEU A 22 -10.70 3.14 -17.86
N THR A 23 -10.12 2.04 -18.33
CA THR A 23 -10.69 1.18 -19.38
C THR A 23 -11.06 -0.22 -18.89
N SER A 24 -10.97 -0.50 -17.59
CA SER A 24 -11.31 -1.82 -17.06
C SER A 24 -12.82 -2.05 -17.04
N SER A 25 -13.23 -3.22 -17.53
CA SER A 25 -14.61 -3.68 -17.38
C SER A 25 -14.77 -4.22 -15.94
N PRO A 26 -15.97 -4.19 -15.33
CA PRO A 26 -16.18 -4.68 -13.97
C PRO A 26 -15.90 -6.19 -13.77
N GLU A 27 -15.57 -6.90 -14.83
CA GLU A 27 -15.18 -8.30 -14.89
C GLU A 27 -13.65 -8.52 -14.90
N ASP A 28 -12.85 -7.45 -14.99
CA ASP A 28 -11.41 -7.52 -14.77
C ASP A 28 -11.13 -7.75 -13.28
N ALA A 29 -10.46 -8.87 -12.97
CA ALA A 29 -10.04 -9.19 -11.61
C ALA A 29 -9.15 -8.07 -11.04
N GLN A 30 -9.21 -7.90 -9.73
CA GLN A 30 -8.34 -6.98 -9.00
C GLN A 30 -6.86 -7.26 -9.37
N PRO A 31 -6.11 -6.27 -9.89
CA PRO A 31 -4.81 -6.53 -10.50
C PRO A 31 -3.70 -6.89 -9.50
N TYR A 32 -3.95 -6.69 -8.21
CA TYR A 32 -2.98 -6.88 -7.13
C TYR A 32 -3.63 -7.53 -5.92
N ASP A 33 -2.92 -8.47 -5.31
CA ASP A 33 -3.35 -9.11 -4.05
C ASP A 33 -2.84 -8.35 -2.81
N LEU A 34 -1.85 -7.46 -2.97
CA LEU A 34 -1.24 -6.70 -1.87
C LEU A 34 -0.54 -5.45 -2.39
N ILE A 35 -0.61 -4.36 -1.62
CA ILE A 35 0.14 -3.12 -1.88
C ILE A 35 1.20 -2.90 -0.80
N ILE A 36 2.40 -2.52 -1.23
CA ILE A 36 3.43 -1.95 -0.36
C ILE A 36 3.53 -0.46 -0.65
N LEU A 37 3.25 0.37 0.36
CA LEU A 37 3.06 1.82 0.17
C LEU A 37 4.06 2.64 0.98
N ASP A 38 4.83 3.48 0.30
CA ASP A 38 5.62 4.53 0.97
C ASP A 38 4.77 5.77 1.23
N LEU A 39 4.89 6.38 2.41
CA LEU A 39 4.23 7.66 2.71
C LEU A 39 4.90 8.84 2.01
N LEU A 40 6.21 8.73 1.75
CA LEU A 40 6.98 9.75 1.05
C LEU A 40 7.05 9.39 -0.44
N LEU A 41 6.12 9.94 -1.21
CA LEU A 41 6.11 9.87 -2.66
C LEU A 41 6.47 11.22 -3.27
N PRO A 42 7.16 11.25 -4.43
CA PRO A 42 7.42 12.48 -5.15
C PRO A 42 6.15 12.99 -5.86
N GLY A 43 6.12 14.28 -6.15
CA GLY A 43 5.02 14.94 -6.85
C GLY A 43 4.00 15.56 -5.91
N THR A 44 2.76 15.71 -6.38
CA THR A 44 1.68 16.39 -5.65
C THR A 44 0.89 15.47 -4.72
N MET A 45 1.05 14.16 -4.87
CA MET A 45 0.24 13.16 -4.18
C MET A 45 1.11 12.35 -3.22
N THR A 46 0.76 12.38 -1.93
CA THR A 46 1.47 11.67 -0.88
C THR A 46 1.02 10.22 -0.78
N GLY A 47 1.77 9.37 -0.06
CA GLY A 47 1.30 8.01 0.20
C GLY A 47 0.05 7.97 1.09
N ALA A 48 -0.18 8.98 1.93
CA ALA A 48 -1.45 9.07 2.66
C ALA A 48 -2.64 9.31 1.73
N ASP A 49 -2.46 10.12 0.68
CA ASP A 49 -3.49 10.34 -0.34
C ASP A 49 -3.78 9.06 -1.13
N VAL A 50 -2.73 8.29 -1.46
CA VAL A 50 -2.88 6.97 -2.11
C VAL A 50 -3.65 6.02 -1.22
N PHE A 51 -3.27 5.93 0.06
CA PHE A 51 -3.94 5.07 1.04
C PHE A 51 -5.44 5.38 1.13
N LEU A 52 -5.78 6.67 1.26
CA LEU A 52 -7.17 7.11 1.33
C LEU A 52 -7.94 6.85 0.03
N ALA A 53 -7.33 7.04 -1.13
CA ALA A 53 -7.95 6.74 -2.41
C ALA A 53 -8.25 5.23 -2.55
N VAL A 54 -7.30 4.37 -2.19
CA VAL A 54 -7.50 2.92 -2.22
C VAL A 54 -8.59 2.47 -1.25
N ARG A 55 -8.62 3.01 -0.03
CA ARG A 55 -9.60 2.66 1.00
C ARG A 55 -11.02 3.17 0.75
N LYS A 56 -11.21 4.06 -0.22
CA LYS A 56 -12.55 4.44 -0.68
C LYS A 56 -13.21 3.36 -1.55
N GLU A 57 -12.39 2.57 -2.24
CA GLU A 57 -12.85 1.59 -3.23
C GLU A 57 -12.71 0.14 -2.72
N TYR A 58 -11.71 -0.12 -1.86
CA TYR A 58 -11.39 -1.45 -1.35
C TYR A 58 -11.30 -1.50 0.17
N GLU A 59 -12.02 -2.45 0.75
CA GLU A 59 -11.85 -2.85 2.15
C GLU A 59 -10.46 -3.47 2.39
N SER A 60 -10.02 -3.50 3.66
CA SER A 60 -8.70 -4.05 4.03
C SER A 60 -8.48 -5.48 3.57
N TRP A 61 -9.53 -6.30 3.59
CA TRP A 61 -9.49 -7.70 3.18
C TRP A 61 -9.52 -7.90 1.66
N GLN A 62 -10.03 -6.92 0.90
CA GLN A 62 -10.01 -6.97 -0.58
C GLN A 62 -8.66 -6.54 -1.12
N LEU A 63 -8.07 -5.49 -0.54
CA LEU A 63 -6.73 -5.02 -0.91
C LEU A 63 -5.90 -4.73 0.33
N PRO A 64 -5.17 -5.72 0.87
CA PRO A 64 -4.22 -5.51 1.95
C PRO A 64 -3.16 -4.48 1.58
N ILE A 65 -2.87 -3.55 2.50
CA ILE A 65 -1.82 -2.54 2.34
C ILE A 65 -0.82 -2.71 3.48
N VAL A 66 0.47 -2.75 3.16
CA VAL A 66 1.57 -2.61 4.12
C VAL A 66 2.20 -1.24 3.93
N VAL A 67 2.14 -0.39 4.95
CA VAL A 67 2.75 0.94 4.91
C VAL A 67 4.22 0.83 5.32
N ILE A 68 5.12 1.35 4.50
CA ILE A 68 6.56 1.37 4.76
C ILE A 68 7.08 2.80 4.71
N THR A 69 7.57 3.35 5.81
CA THR A 69 7.92 4.78 5.85
C THR A 69 9.20 5.10 6.62
N ALA A 70 9.91 6.14 6.17
CA ALA A 70 10.99 6.79 6.92
C ALA A 70 10.49 7.98 7.77
N VAL A 71 9.22 8.36 7.64
CA VAL A 71 8.62 9.50 8.34
C VAL A 71 8.62 9.27 9.85
N SER A 72 8.81 10.34 10.61
CA SER A 72 8.76 10.35 12.07
C SER A 72 8.08 11.61 12.60
N GLY A 73 7.75 11.62 13.89
CA GLY A 73 7.20 12.79 14.56
C GLY A 73 5.79 13.14 14.08
N PRO A 74 5.43 14.42 14.02
CA PRO A 74 4.04 14.86 13.81
C PRO A 74 3.37 14.26 12.57
N THR A 75 4.09 14.12 11.46
CA THR A 75 3.54 13.56 10.22
C THR A 75 3.16 12.08 10.37
N LEU A 76 3.98 11.28 11.07
CA LEU A 76 3.65 9.89 11.35
C LEU A 76 2.47 9.80 12.33
N GLU A 77 2.45 10.64 13.37
CA GLU A 77 1.36 10.67 14.35
C GLU A 77 0.02 11.07 13.72
N GLN A 78 0.02 12.01 12.77
CA GLN A 78 -1.17 12.38 12.02
C GLN A 78 -1.68 11.22 11.17
N PHE A 79 -0.79 10.53 10.46
CA PHE A 79 -1.17 9.36 9.66
C PHE A 79 -1.71 8.23 10.53
N ARG A 80 -1.10 7.97 11.70
CA ARG A 80 -1.57 6.95 12.64
C ARG A 80 -2.98 7.17 13.18
N ARG A 81 -3.47 8.40 13.20
CA ARG A 81 -4.86 8.70 13.64
C ARG A 81 -5.91 8.27 12.62
N ILE A 82 -5.54 8.15 11.36
CA ILE A 82 -6.43 7.74 10.26
C ILE A 82 -6.16 6.32 9.78
N LEU A 83 -5.08 5.70 10.25
CA LEU A 83 -4.68 4.35 9.89
C LEU A 83 -5.51 3.34 10.70
N PRO A 84 -6.27 2.45 10.06
CA PRO A 84 -6.93 1.34 10.73
C PRO A 84 -5.94 0.41 11.45
N ASP A 85 -6.36 -0.16 12.58
CA ASP A 85 -5.50 -0.99 13.44
C ASP A 85 -5.01 -2.28 12.76
N ASP A 86 -5.74 -2.77 11.76
CA ASP A 86 -5.45 -3.96 10.96
C ASP A 86 -4.44 -3.70 9.83
N VAL A 87 -4.06 -2.45 9.57
CA VAL A 87 -3.09 -2.09 8.52
C VAL A 87 -1.67 -2.05 9.09
N PRO A 88 -0.76 -2.96 8.67
CA PRO A 88 0.59 -2.98 9.19
C PRO A 88 1.40 -1.76 8.74
N LEU A 89 2.13 -1.15 9.69
CA LEU A 89 3.07 -0.07 9.43
C LEU A 89 4.48 -0.47 9.85
N LEU A 90 5.40 -0.49 8.89
CA LEU A 90 6.80 -0.82 9.07
C LEU A 90 7.69 0.42 8.88
N ARG A 91 8.53 0.71 9.87
CA ARG A 91 9.45 1.85 9.79
C ARG A 91 10.79 1.47 9.18
N LYS A 92 11.33 2.37 8.34
CA LYS A 92 12.69 2.28 7.81
C LYS A 92 13.72 2.68 8.89
N PRO A 93 14.87 1.98 8.99
CA PRO A 93 15.21 0.73 8.28
C PRO A 93 14.48 -0.48 8.88
N PHE A 94 14.15 -1.46 8.04
CA PHE A 94 13.55 -2.73 8.45
C PHE A 94 14.28 -3.90 7.81
N SER A 95 14.14 -5.09 8.38
CA SER A 95 14.74 -6.29 7.81
C SER A 95 13.88 -6.86 6.65
N PRO A 96 14.48 -7.41 5.58
CA PRO A 96 13.73 -8.12 4.55
C PRO A 96 12.92 -9.31 5.08
N ARG A 97 13.32 -9.87 6.23
CA ARG A 97 12.56 -10.93 6.92
C ARG A 97 11.24 -10.39 7.47
N SER A 98 11.26 -9.23 8.13
CA SER A 98 10.07 -8.61 8.70
C SER A 98 9.03 -8.28 7.63
N LEU A 99 9.47 -7.74 6.49
CA LEU A 99 8.57 -7.46 5.38
C LEU A 99 7.94 -8.74 4.80
N ARG A 100 8.74 -9.78 4.57
CA ARG A 100 8.22 -11.08 4.08
C ARG A 100 7.22 -11.72 5.03
N GLN A 101 7.45 -11.62 6.35
CA GLN A 101 6.48 -12.13 7.33
C GLN A 101 5.13 -11.41 7.25
N LEU A 102 5.13 -10.09 7.02
CA LEU A 102 3.90 -9.33 6.82
C LEU A 102 3.19 -9.71 5.52
N ILE A 103 3.94 -9.85 4.42
CA ILE A 103 3.39 -10.24 3.12
C ILE A 103 2.72 -11.61 3.22
N ASN A 104 3.41 -12.61 3.77
CA ASN A 104 2.85 -13.95 3.92
C ASN A 104 1.61 -13.96 4.82
N HIS A 105 1.64 -13.21 5.92
CA HIS A 105 0.49 -13.13 6.82
C HIS A 105 -0.76 -12.55 6.14
N LEU A 106 -0.59 -11.60 5.22
CA LEU A 106 -1.70 -10.94 4.52
C LEU A 106 -2.14 -11.70 3.26
N ALA A 107 -1.23 -12.41 2.59
CA ALA A 107 -1.53 -13.15 1.36
C ALA A 107 -2.09 -14.57 1.61
N GLU A 108 -1.88 -15.13 2.81
CA GLU A 108 -2.38 -16.45 3.23
C GLU A 108 -3.69 -16.35 4.04
N GLY A 109 -4.26 -15.14 4.18
CA GLY A 109 -5.47 -14.84 4.95
C GLY A 109 -6.77 -15.00 4.17
#